data_AF-A0A2A2HVX0-F1
#
_entry.id   AF-A0A2A2HVX0-F1
#
_cell.length_a   1.000
_cell.length_b   1.000
_cell.length_c   1.000
_cell.angle_alpha   90.00
_cell.angle_beta   90.00
_cell.angle_gamma   90.00
#
_symmetry.space_group_name_H-M   'P 1'
#
loop_
_entity.id
_entity.type
_entity.pdbx_description
1 polymer ?
#
loop_
_entity_poly.entity_id
_entity_poly.type
_entity_poly.pdbx_seq_one_letter_code
_entity_poly.pdbx_strand_id
1 'polypeptide(L)'
;MNKQEQGKKIGQVITKAWNDESFKQRLLADTMAVLKEEGVDVPAGLEVRAVENTEKLVHMIIPLKPVSEEFKAAKLLLIAQDSGFHVIGCSCWQGEGIT
;
A
#
# COMPACT_ATOMS: atom_id res chain seq x y z
N MET A 1 12.87 12.83 -4.19
CA MET A 1 11.80 12.75 -3.18
C MET A 1 12.35 11.99 -1.98
N ASN A 2 12.25 12.52 -0.76
CA ASN A 2 12.60 11.72 0.41
C ASN A 2 11.41 10.83 0.83
N LYS A 3 11.66 9.79 1.63
CA LYS A 3 10.63 8.79 2.01
C LYS A 3 9.44 9.41 2.76
N GLN A 4 9.64 10.51 3.51
CA GLN A 4 8.58 11.18 4.25
C GLN A 4 7.62 11.95 3.33
N GLU A 5 8.15 12.65 2.33
CA GLU A 5 7.34 13.39 1.36
C GLU A 5 6.43 12.48 0.54
N GLN A 6 6.95 11.33 0.12
CA GLN A 6 6.16 10.34 -0.62
C GLN A 6 5.05 9.74 0.25
N GLY A 7 5.34 9.41 1.52
CA GLY A 7 4.33 8.93 2.46
C GLY A 7 3.19 9.92 2.66
N LYS A 8 3.52 11.22 2.75
CA LYS A 8 2.51 12.29 2.85
C LYS A 8 1.59 12.34 1.62
N LYS A 9 2.15 12.26 0.41
CA LYS A 9 1.36 12.27 -0.84
C LYS A 9 0.42 11.06 -0.93
N ILE A 10 0.91 9.87 -0.59
CA ILE A 10 0.07 8.66 -0.55
C ILE A 10 -1.09 8.85 0.45
N GLY A 11 -0.82 9.40 1.64
CA GLY A 11 -1.88 9.73 2.61
C GLY A 11 -2.96 10.66 2.02
N GLN A 12 -2.55 11.70 1.27
CA GLN A 12 -3.48 12.61 0.60
C GLN A 12 -4.34 11.90 -0.45
N VAL A 13 -3.73 11.02 -1.25
CA VAL A 13 -4.46 10.21 -2.25
C VAL A 13 -5.51 9.32 -1.57
N ILE A 14 -5.15 8.65 -0.48
CA ILE A 14 -6.08 7.80 0.27
C ILE A 14 -7.22 8.63 0.87
N THR A 15 -6.92 9.75 1.53
CA THR A 15 -7.96 10.63 2.09
C THR A 15 -8.91 11.15 1.02
N LYS A 16 -8.39 11.49 -0.17
CA LYS A 16 -9.22 11.92 -1.31
C LYS A 16 -10.12 10.79 -1.79
N ALA A 17 -9.60 9.57 -1.90
CA ALA A 17 -10.39 8.39 -2.27
C ALA A 17 -11.52 8.10 -1.27
N TRP A 18 -11.33 8.33 0.03
CA TRP A 18 -12.41 8.15 1.01
C TRP A 18 -13.53 9.21 0.90
N ASN A 19 -13.21 10.43 0.46
CA ASN A 19 -14.17 11.53 0.43
C ASN A 19 -14.79 11.79 -0.96
N ASP A 20 -14.22 11.21 -2.02
CA ASP A 20 -14.68 11.38 -3.40
C ASP A 20 -14.76 10.01 -4.09
N GLU A 21 -15.97 9.50 -4.21
CA GLU A 21 -16.24 8.20 -4.83
C GLU A 21 -15.85 8.19 -6.32
N SER A 22 -16.01 9.31 -7.04
CA SER A 22 -15.60 9.38 -8.45
C SER A 22 -14.08 9.27 -8.60
N PHE A 23 -13.33 9.91 -7.69
CA PHE A 23 -11.88 9.79 -7.63
C PHE A 23 -11.46 8.35 -7.26
N LYS A 24 -12.13 7.74 -6.28
CA LYS A 24 -11.87 6.34 -5.90
C LYS A 24 -12.05 5.39 -7.07
N GLN A 25 -13.16 5.50 -7.80
CA GLN A 25 -13.42 4.65 -8.97
C GLN A 25 -12.34 4.82 -10.05
N ARG A 26 -11.86 6.05 -10.30
CA ARG A 26 -10.72 6.28 -11.20
C ARG A 26 -9.42 5.65 -10.68
N LEU A 27 -9.13 5.81 -9.39
CA LEU A 27 -7.92 5.27 -8.76
C LEU A 27 -7.87 3.74 -8.84
N LEU A 28 -9.01 3.07 -8.63
CA LEU A 28 -9.12 1.62 -8.73
C LEU A 28 -9.08 1.12 -10.18
N ALA A 29 -9.56 1.91 -11.14
CA ALA A 29 -9.54 1.56 -12.55
C ALA A 29 -8.16 1.77 -13.21
N ASP A 30 -7.48 2.88 -12.93
CA ASP A 30 -6.16 3.22 -13.47
C ASP A 30 -5.29 3.91 -12.42
N THR A 31 -4.73 3.09 -11.53
CA THR A 31 -3.91 3.57 -10.42
C THR A 31 -2.68 4.35 -10.89
N MET A 32 -2.02 3.88 -11.95
CA MET A 32 -0.77 4.49 -12.43
C MET A 32 -1.02 5.89 -12.98
N ALA A 33 -2.10 6.08 -13.76
CA ALA A 33 -2.47 7.41 -14.25
C ALA A 33 -2.80 8.36 -13.09
N VAL A 34 -3.60 7.91 -12.13
CA VAL A 34 -4.01 8.75 -11.00
C VAL A 34 -2.83 9.10 -10.09
N LEU A 35 -1.93 8.15 -9.78
CA LEU A 35 -0.74 8.44 -8.99
C LEU A 35 0.15 9.47 -9.69
N LYS A 36 0.29 9.37 -11.02
CA LYS A 36 1.04 10.34 -11.81
C LYS A 36 0.39 11.74 -11.77
N GLU A 37 -0.94 11.82 -11.92
CA GLU A 37 -1.70 13.08 -11.81
C GLU A 37 -1.49 13.74 -10.44
N GLU A 38 -1.46 12.95 -9.36
CA GLU A 38 -1.26 13.40 -7.98
C GLU A 38 0.24 13.61 -7.63
N GLY A 39 1.13 13.49 -8.62
CA GLY A 39 2.56 13.74 -8.49
C GLY A 39 3.29 12.72 -7.62
N VAL A 40 2.81 11.47 -7.60
CA VAL A 40 3.48 10.31 -6.99
C VAL A 40 4.27 9.57 -8.06
N ASP A 41 5.59 9.62 -7.96
CA ASP A 41 6.47 8.94 -8.91
C ASP A 41 6.57 7.44 -8.58
N VAL A 42 6.20 6.60 -9.55
CA VAL A 42 6.43 5.16 -9.52
C VAL A 42 7.70 4.85 -10.32
N PRO A 43 8.66 4.07 -9.79
CA PRO A 43 9.87 3.71 -10.52
C PRO A 43 9.57 3.02 -11.85
N ALA A 44 10.40 3.30 -12.85
CA ALA A 44 10.25 2.70 -14.18
C ALA A 44 10.30 1.17 -14.11
N GLY A 45 9.41 0.52 -14.88
CA GLY A 45 9.31 -0.94 -14.93
C GLY A 45 8.52 -1.57 -13.78
N LEU A 46 8.01 -0.78 -12.84
CA LEU A 46 7.08 -1.24 -11.80
C LEU A 46 5.65 -0.85 -12.14
N GLU A 47 4.72 -1.76 -11.83
CA GLU A 47 3.28 -1.53 -11.87
C GLU A 47 2.74 -1.45 -10.44
N VAL A 48 1.85 -0.50 -10.19
CA VAL A 48 1.14 -0.35 -8.91
C VAL A 48 -0.35 -0.42 -9.17
N ARG A 49 -1.07 -1.17 -8.35
CA ARG A 49 -2.53 -1.26 -8.35
C ARG A 49 -3.09 -0.95 -6.98
N ALA A 50 -4.07 -0.06 -6.93
CA ALA A 50 -4.84 0.21 -5.74
C ALA A 50 -5.88 -0.90 -5.56
N VAL A 51 -5.96 -1.43 -4.35
CA VAL A 51 -7.01 -2.36 -3.92
C VAL A 51 -7.57 -1.83 -2.62
N GLU A 52 -8.89 -1.86 -2.49
CA GLU A 52 -9.59 -1.38 -1.30
C GLU A 52 -9.92 -2.58 -0.39
N ASN A 53 -9.60 -2.44 0.90
CA ASN A 53 -10.10 -3.34 1.92
C ASN A 53 -11.53 -2.97 2.28
N THR A 54 -12.35 -3.97 2.55
CA THR A 54 -13.74 -3.82 3.01
C THR A 54 -13.89 -4.48 4.37
N GLU A 55 -15.05 -4.31 5.00
CA GLU A 55 -15.38 -4.96 6.28
C GLU A 55 -15.22 -6.49 6.26
N LYS A 56 -15.40 -7.13 5.09
CA LYS A 56 -15.42 -8.59 4.94
C LYS A 56 -14.24 -9.16 4.17
N LEU A 57 -13.48 -8.30 3.49
CA LEU A 57 -12.34 -8.72 2.67
C LEU A 57 -11.18 -7.75 2.88
N VAL A 58 -10.07 -8.29 3.35
CA VAL A 58 -8.79 -7.59 3.46
C VAL A 58 -7.75 -8.26 2.58
N HIS A 59 -6.84 -7.47 2.04
CA HIS A 59 -5.76 -7.93 1.16
C HIS A 59 -4.44 -8.02 1.92
N MET A 60 -3.69 -9.09 1.65
CA MET A 60 -2.36 -9.30 2.20
C MET A 60 -1.33 -9.07 1.10
N ILE A 61 -0.35 -8.20 1.37
CA ILE A 61 0.78 -7.99 0.46
C ILE A 61 1.87 -8.99 0.82
N ILE A 62 2.22 -9.85 -0.15
CA ILE A 62 3.34 -10.78 -0.02
C ILE A 62 4.51 -10.15 -0.80
N PRO A 63 5.61 -9.75 -0.13
CA PRO A 63 6.74 -9.14 -0.81
C PRO A 63 7.46 -10.15 -1.72
N LEU A 64 8.23 -9.64 -2.68
CA LEU A 64 9.11 -10.47 -3.50
C LEU A 64 10.08 -11.24 -2.59
N LYS A 65 10.22 -12.53 -2.86
CA LYS A 65 11.17 -13.38 -2.13
C LYS A 65 12.59 -12.83 -2.34
N PRO A 66 13.34 -12.54 -1.27
CA PRO A 66 14.70 -12.05 -1.41
C PRO A 66 15.57 -13.12 -2.10
N VAL A 67 16.37 -12.68 -3.08
CA VAL A 67 17.18 -13.57 -3.92
C VAL A 67 18.61 -13.78 -3.43
N SER A 68 19.12 -12.95 -2.53
CA SER A 68 20.51 -13.09 -2.05
C SER A 68 20.62 -14.13 -0.92
N GLU A 69 21.73 -14.89 -0.93
CA GLU A 69 22.07 -15.89 0.09
C GLU A 69 22.16 -15.29 1.50
N GLU A 70 22.53 -14.01 1.60
CA GLU A 70 22.66 -13.25 2.85
C GLU A 70 21.32 -13.07 3.61
N PHE A 71 20.19 -13.28 2.94
CA PHE A 71 18.85 -13.19 3.52
C PHE A 71 18.14 -14.54 3.70
N LYS A 72 18.85 -15.69 3.59
CA LYS A 72 18.19 -17.01 3.69
C LYS A 72 17.93 -17.49 5.12
N ALA A 73 16.82 -18.23 5.23
CA ALA A 73 16.25 -18.94 6.38
C ALA A 73 15.99 -18.10 7.65
N ALA A 74 17.02 -17.67 8.38
CA ALA A 74 16.85 -17.04 9.69
C ALA A 74 16.29 -15.61 9.62
N LYS A 75 16.47 -14.91 8.49
CA LYS A 75 16.04 -13.51 8.29
C LYS A 75 14.78 -13.37 7.44
N LEU A 76 14.28 -14.47 6.86
CA LEU A 76 13.04 -14.46 6.06
C LEU A 76 11.83 -14.08 6.90
N LEU A 77 11.75 -14.59 8.13
CA LEU A 77 10.68 -14.25 9.07
C LEU A 77 10.73 -12.76 9.43
N LEU A 78 11.93 -12.21 9.66
CA LEU A 78 12.11 -10.79 9.95
C LEU A 78 11.66 -9.90 8.76
N ILE A 79 12.04 -10.27 7.54
CA ILE A 79 11.62 -9.56 6.32
C ILE A 79 10.10 -9.63 6.14
N ALA A 80 9.48 -10.78 6.42
CA ALA A 80 8.03 -10.95 6.37
C ALA A 80 7.33 -10.11 7.45
N GLN A 81 7.87 -10.03 8.66
CA GLN A 81 7.33 -9.24 9.78
C GLN A 81 7.33 -7.73 9.46
N ASP A 82 8.41 -7.22 8.87
CA ASP A 82 8.51 -5.79 8.52
C ASP A 82 7.65 -5.41 7.31
N SER A 83 7.41 -6.36 6.40
CA SER A 83 6.55 -6.13 5.22
C SER A 83 5.07 -5.94 5.57
N GLY A 84 4.62 -6.48 6.71
CA GLY A 84 3.26 -6.28 7.22
C GLY A 84 3.02 -4.89 7.81
N PHE A 85 4.06 -4.15 8.17
CA PHE A 85 3.92 -2.90 8.95
C PHE A 85 3.39 -1.70 8.14
N HIS A 86 3.34 -1.78 6.80
CA HIS A 86 2.62 -0.79 5.96
C HIS A 86 1.16 -1.18 5.70
N VAL A 87 0.73 -2.40 6.06
CA VAL A 87 -0.63 -2.91 5.87
C VAL A 87 -1.39 -2.97 7.21
N ILE A 88 -0.67 -3.08 8.33
CA ILE A 88 -1.24 -3.22 9.68
C ILE A 88 -1.24 -1.85 10.37
N GLY A 89 -2.01 -0.93 9.80
CA GLY A 89 -2.57 0.23 10.49
C GLY A 89 -4.10 0.16 10.60
N CYS A 90 -4.70 -0.98 10.25
CA CYS A 90 -6.13 -1.24 10.38
C CYS A 90 -6.37 -1.79 11.80
N SER A 91 -6.96 -0.99 12.68
CA SER A 91 -7.55 -1.48 13.95
C SER A 91 -8.55 -2.63 13.73
N CYS A 92 -9.01 -2.83 12.48
CA CYS A 92 -9.75 -3.97 11.96
C CYS A 92 -9.22 -5.35 12.39
N TRP A 93 -7.90 -5.51 12.52
CA TRP A 93 -7.31 -6.80 12.86
C TRP A 93 -7.26 -7.06 14.37
N GLN A 94 -7.37 -5.99 15.17
CA GLN A 94 -7.38 -6.04 16.64
C GLN A 94 -8.80 -6.09 17.21
N GLY A 95 -9.84 -6.08 16.37
CA GLY A 95 -11.24 -6.05 16.82
C GLY A 95 -11.64 -4.73 17.48
N GLU A 96 -10.80 -3.69 17.39
CA GLU A 96 -11.10 -2.36 17.89
C GLU A 96 -11.65 -1.53 16.72
N GLY A 97 -12.92 -1.14 16.87
CA GLY A 97 -13.77 -0.63 15.79
C GLY A 97 -13.15 0.50 14.99
N ILE A 98 -13.18 0.35 13.67
CA ILE A 98 -13.31 1.49 12.77
C ILE A 98 -14.81 1.81 12.78
N THR A 99 -15.21 2.82 13.55
CA THR A 99 -16.51 3.47 13.35
C THR A 99 -16.44 4.41 12.16
#